data_AF-A0A4Y7SX77-F1
#
_entry.id   AF-A0A4Y7SX77-F1
#
_cell.length_a   1.000
_cell.length_b   1.000
_cell.length_c   1.000
_cell.angle_alpha   90.00
_cell.angle_beta   90.00
_cell.angle_gamma   90.00
#
_symmetry.space_group_name_H-M   'P 1'
#
loop_
_entity.id
_entity.type
_entity.pdbx_description
1 polymer ?
#
loop_
_entity_poly.entity_id
_entity_poly.type
_entity_poly.pdbx_seq_one_letter_code
_entity_poly.pdbx_strand_id
1 'polypeptide(L)'
;MIKSALAAVFALAAFGSLLAPYCKFPTHSTSLCSPINPCGFVCKDGYTPFPLIFPTKCVCPWPLTECNGKCGIYKACPSKGHTKRDLSAAMANCPVGQTVCGILGRAAGSWECVNTQSDLESCGGCAISATNEANDGEGQDCTAIEGVADVACVGGGCQVRKCLDGYEVSPGNNYCIPEEREKGIFTVAKDIIAAEFGA
;
A
#
# COMPACT_ATOMS: atom_id res chain seq x y z
N MET A 1 -14.20 -2.16 -96.76
CA MET A 1 -13.32 -3.30 -97.12
C MET A 1 -12.88 -3.93 -95.79
N ILE A 2 -13.68 -4.77 -95.13
CA ILE A 2 -13.85 -6.23 -95.34
C ILE A 2 -12.52 -6.94 -95.63
N LYS A 3 -12.07 -7.76 -94.67
CA LYS A 3 -11.34 -9.05 -94.73
C LYS A 3 -10.45 -9.15 -93.47
N SER A 4 -10.37 -10.21 -92.66
CA SER A 4 -11.05 -11.51 -92.56
C SER A 4 -10.64 -12.12 -91.22
N ALA A 5 -11.55 -12.86 -90.58
CA ALA A 5 -11.30 -13.69 -89.39
C ALA A 5 -10.71 -15.08 -89.76
N LEU A 6 -9.97 -15.70 -88.81
CA LEU A 6 -9.63 -17.13 -88.57
C LEU A 6 -8.17 -17.21 -88.05
N ALA A 7 -7.73 -17.95 -87.02
CA ALA A 7 -8.25 -19.02 -86.17
C ALA A 7 -7.42 -18.99 -84.85
N ALA A 8 -7.98 -18.97 -83.64
CA ALA A 8 -8.47 -20.08 -82.82
C ALA A 8 -7.40 -21.09 -82.30
N VAL A 9 -7.35 -21.19 -80.96
CA VAL A 9 -7.05 -22.35 -80.07
C VAL A 9 -5.63 -22.48 -79.47
N PHE A 10 -5.64 -22.83 -78.17
CA PHE A 10 -4.58 -23.17 -77.21
C PHE A 10 -4.01 -21.97 -76.42
N ALA A 11 -4.20 -21.82 -75.11
CA ALA A 11 -4.54 -22.79 -74.07
C ALA A 11 -5.40 -22.15 -72.97
N LEU A 12 -6.51 -22.82 -72.62
CA LEU A 12 -7.01 -22.77 -71.26
C LEU A 12 -5.98 -23.50 -70.38
N ALA A 13 -4.98 -22.78 -69.87
CA ALA A 13 -4.24 -23.22 -68.70
C ALA A 13 -4.92 -22.56 -67.49
N ALA A 14 -5.65 -23.41 -66.77
CA ALA A 14 -6.36 -23.16 -65.53
C ALA A 14 -5.89 -21.92 -64.74
N PHE A 15 -6.82 -20.99 -64.52
CA PHE A 15 -6.84 -20.20 -63.28
C PHE A 15 -7.18 -21.15 -62.11
N GLY A 16 -6.32 -22.14 -61.88
CA GLY A 16 -6.27 -22.85 -60.61
C GLY A 16 -5.80 -21.82 -59.59
N SER A 17 -6.67 -21.48 -58.65
CA SER A 17 -6.41 -20.50 -57.61
C SER A 17 -5.01 -20.72 -57.00
N LEU A 18 -4.10 -19.77 -57.21
CA LEU A 18 -2.81 -19.61 -56.53
C LEU A 18 -3.05 -19.22 -55.05
N LEU A 19 -3.90 -19.97 -54.34
CA LEU A 19 -4.06 -19.86 -52.90
C LEU A 19 -2.87 -20.59 -52.28
N ALA A 20 -1.84 -19.84 -51.91
CA ALA A 20 -0.86 -20.35 -50.97
C ALA A 20 -1.62 -20.92 -49.75
N PRO A 21 -1.34 -22.16 -49.31
CA PRO A 21 -2.05 -22.74 -48.19
C PRO A 21 -1.85 -21.85 -46.96
N TYR A 22 -2.93 -21.24 -46.47
CA TYR A 22 -2.87 -20.43 -45.26
C TYR A 22 -2.82 -21.39 -44.06
N CYS A 23 -1.65 -21.50 -43.44
CA CYS A 23 -1.49 -22.32 -42.24
C CYS A 23 -1.85 -21.49 -41.00
N LYS A 24 -2.77 -22.00 -40.17
CA LYS A 24 -3.05 -21.41 -38.85
C LYS A 24 -2.25 -22.15 -37.79
N PHE A 25 -1.26 -21.47 -37.21
CA PHE A 25 -0.40 -22.04 -36.18
C PHE A 25 -0.95 -21.83 -34.77
N PRO A 26 -0.79 -22.79 -33.85
CA PRO A 26 -1.18 -22.63 -32.46
C PRO A 26 -0.28 -21.62 -31.74
N THR A 27 -0.75 -21.06 -30.62
CA THR A 27 0.07 -20.22 -29.74
C THR A 27 1.27 -21.01 -29.22
N HIS A 28 2.36 -20.32 -28.88
CA HIS A 28 3.63 -20.95 -28.46
C HIS A 28 4.19 -21.98 -29.43
N SER A 29 4.02 -21.77 -30.74
CA SER A 29 4.64 -22.58 -31.77
C SER A 29 5.47 -21.76 -32.75
N THR A 30 6.33 -22.46 -33.49
CA THR A 30 7.04 -21.96 -34.67
C THR A 30 6.72 -22.87 -35.85
N SER A 31 6.59 -22.28 -37.04
CA SER A 31 6.32 -23.02 -38.27
C SER A 31 7.53 -23.90 -38.65
N LEU A 32 7.28 -25.14 -39.02
CA LEU A 32 8.24 -26.07 -39.58
C LEU A 32 7.75 -26.51 -40.97
N CYS A 33 8.33 -25.91 -42.01
CA CYS A 33 7.98 -26.22 -43.39
C CYS A 33 8.68 -27.51 -43.84
N SER A 34 7.92 -28.43 -44.42
CA SER A 34 8.42 -29.68 -45.01
C SER A 34 7.67 -30.01 -46.30
N PRO A 35 8.31 -30.64 -47.30
CA PRO A 35 7.65 -31.05 -48.55
C PRO A 35 6.42 -31.95 -48.36
N ILE A 36 6.35 -32.66 -47.22
CA ILE A 36 5.25 -33.59 -46.89
C ILE A 36 4.16 -32.90 -46.06
N ASN A 37 4.52 -31.89 -45.26
CA ASN A 37 3.57 -31.13 -44.44
C ASN A 37 3.97 -29.65 -44.41
N PRO A 38 3.41 -28.82 -45.32
CA PRO A 38 3.74 -27.40 -45.40
C PRO A 38 3.24 -26.60 -44.18
N CYS A 39 2.29 -27.14 -43.41
CA CYS A 39 1.75 -26.53 -42.20
C CYS A 39 2.27 -27.17 -40.90
N GLY A 40 3.43 -27.86 -40.96
CA GLY A 40 4.06 -28.40 -39.76
C GLY A 40 4.44 -27.31 -38.76
N PHE A 41 4.48 -27.65 -37.47
CA PHE A 41 4.89 -26.75 -36.42
C PHE A 41 5.65 -27.47 -35.30
N VAL A 42 6.43 -26.70 -34.54
CA VAL A 42 7.13 -27.15 -33.34
C VAL A 42 6.75 -26.24 -32.18
N CYS A 43 6.50 -26.82 -31.01
CA CYS A 43 6.21 -26.04 -29.81
C CYS A 43 7.49 -25.41 -29.26
N LYS A 44 7.39 -24.14 -28.83
CA LYS A 44 8.48 -23.38 -28.21
C LYS A 44 8.12 -23.03 -26.77
N ASP A 45 9.03 -22.34 -26.08
CA ASP A 45 8.81 -21.81 -24.74
C ASP A 45 8.43 -22.87 -23.69
N GLY A 46 8.90 -24.12 -23.86
CA GLY A 46 8.66 -25.23 -22.93
C GLY A 46 7.31 -25.94 -23.11
N TYR A 47 6.51 -25.55 -24.09
CA TYR A 47 5.25 -26.20 -24.41
C TYR A 47 5.47 -27.51 -25.15
N THR A 48 4.54 -28.45 -24.98
CA THR A 48 4.58 -29.76 -25.63
C THR A 48 3.43 -29.93 -26.63
N PRO A 49 3.64 -30.64 -27.74
CA PRO A 49 2.61 -30.88 -28.75
C PRO A 49 1.53 -31.82 -28.22
N PHE A 50 0.26 -31.48 -28.48
CA PHE A 50 -0.88 -32.32 -28.13
C PHE A 50 -1.97 -32.28 -29.22
N PRO A 51 -2.61 -33.41 -29.56
CA PRO A 51 -2.27 -34.79 -29.14
C PRO A 51 -0.89 -35.24 -29.68
N LEU A 52 -0.31 -36.31 -29.11
CA LEU A 52 1.04 -36.78 -29.46
C LEU A 52 1.16 -37.26 -30.92
N ILE A 53 0.06 -37.73 -31.49
CA ILE A 53 -0.06 -38.16 -32.87
C ILE A 53 -0.94 -37.14 -33.59
N PHE A 54 -0.42 -36.50 -34.65
CA PHE A 54 -1.03 -35.36 -35.34
C PHE A 54 -1.36 -34.18 -34.40
N PRO A 55 -0.34 -33.50 -33.85
CA PRO A 55 -0.55 -32.41 -32.92
C PRO A 55 -1.27 -31.24 -33.57
N THR A 56 -2.19 -30.63 -32.83
CA THR A 56 -2.97 -29.46 -33.28
C THR A 56 -2.78 -28.25 -32.38
N LYS A 57 -2.18 -28.43 -31.19
CA LYS A 57 -1.92 -27.37 -30.22
C LYS A 57 -0.64 -27.64 -29.43
N CYS A 58 -0.11 -26.57 -28.84
CA CYS A 58 0.96 -26.61 -27.87
C CYS A 58 0.35 -26.38 -26.48
N VAL A 59 0.61 -27.28 -25.54
CA VAL A 59 0.03 -27.24 -24.18
C VAL A 59 1.13 -27.20 -23.13
N CYS A 60 0.80 -26.63 -21.97
CA CYS A 60 1.63 -26.70 -20.78
C CYS A 60 1.01 -27.73 -19.83
N PRO A 61 1.43 -29.00 -19.87
CA PRO A 61 0.82 -30.04 -19.07
C PRO A 61 1.26 -29.94 -17.62
N TRP A 62 0.37 -30.31 -16.70
CA TRP A 62 0.73 -30.51 -15.30
C TRP A 62 1.90 -31.51 -15.18
N PRO A 63 2.90 -31.30 -14.31
CA PRO A 63 2.99 -30.30 -13.23
C PRO A 63 3.59 -28.94 -13.62
N LEU A 64 3.75 -28.68 -14.93
CA LEU A 64 4.28 -27.41 -15.42
C LEU A 64 3.18 -26.34 -15.38
N THR A 65 3.58 -25.08 -15.18
CA THR A 65 2.70 -23.91 -15.16
C THR A 65 3.22 -22.88 -16.15
N GLU A 66 2.32 -22.20 -16.86
CA GLU A 66 2.68 -21.06 -17.69
C GLU A 66 3.02 -19.85 -16.83
N CYS A 67 4.22 -19.28 -17.03
CA CYS A 67 4.61 -18.02 -16.44
C CYS A 67 5.26 -17.09 -17.48
N ASN A 68 4.68 -15.90 -17.65
CA ASN A 68 5.18 -14.88 -18.59
C ASN A 68 5.46 -15.44 -20.00
N GLY A 69 4.57 -16.31 -20.50
CA GLY A 69 4.64 -16.92 -21.82
C GLY A 69 5.59 -18.12 -21.95
N LYS A 70 6.15 -18.63 -20.84
CA LYS A 70 6.98 -19.84 -20.81
C LYS A 70 6.35 -20.90 -19.92
N CYS A 71 6.34 -22.14 -20.38
CA CYS A 71 5.89 -23.30 -19.63
C CYS A 71 7.06 -23.95 -18.87
N GLY A 72 6.91 -24.15 -17.57
CA GLY A 72 7.96 -24.70 -16.74
C GLY A 72 7.54 -24.92 -15.29
N ILE A 73 8.47 -25.36 -14.44
CA ILE A 73 8.24 -25.46 -12.99
C ILE A 73 8.66 -24.13 -12.36
N TYR A 74 7.70 -23.40 -11.83
CA TYR A 74 7.92 -22.11 -11.18
C TYR A 74 7.43 -22.16 -9.73
N LYS A 75 8.19 -21.59 -8.80
CA LYS A 75 7.75 -21.40 -7.40
C LYS A 75 6.75 -20.24 -7.26
N ALA A 76 6.89 -19.24 -8.13
CA ALA A 76 6.01 -18.07 -8.22
C ALA A 76 6.10 -17.49 -9.64
N CYS A 77 5.04 -16.80 -10.09
CA CYS A 77 5.04 -16.07 -11.35
C CYS A 77 4.84 -14.57 -11.11
N PRO A 78 5.91 -13.78 -10.93
CA PRO A 78 5.78 -12.34 -10.75
C PRO A 78 5.36 -11.70 -12.08
N SER A 79 4.30 -10.89 -12.04
CA SER A 79 4.00 -9.92 -13.09
C SER A 79 5.12 -8.87 -13.12
N LYS A 80 5.44 -8.31 -14.30
CA LYS A 80 6.38 -7.18 -14.39
C LYS A 80 5.95 -6.09 -13.39
N GLY A 81 6.93 -5.63 -12.61
CA GLY A 81 6.75 -4.93 -11.34
C GLY A 81 5.66 -3.87 -11.35
N HIS A 82 4.62 -4.09 -10.54
CA HIS A 82 3.85 -2.98 -10.00
C HIS A 82 4.72 -2.36 -8.90
N THR A 83 5.15 -1.12 -9.09
CA THR A 83 5.60 -0.32 -7.96
C THR A 83 4.44 -0.28 -6.98
N LYS A 84 4.72 -0.54 -5.69
CA LYS A 84 3.75 -0.24 -4.65
C LYS A 84 3.39 1.23 -4.82
N ARG A 85 2.10 1.52 -4.99
CA ARG A 85 1.60 2.89 -4.87
C ARG A 85 1.76 3.29 -3.41
N ASP A 86 2.97 3.68 -3.00
CA ASP A 86 3.12 4.39 -1.74
C ASP A 86 2.47 5.75 -1.96
N LEU A 87 1.34 5.96 -1.29
CA LEU A 87 0.81 7.29 -1.09
C LEU A 87 1.85 8.01 -0.22
N SER A 88 2.68 8.83 -0.86
CA SER A 88 3.56 9.71 -0.11
C SER A 88 2.72 10.55 0.84
N ALA A 89 3.25 10.87 2.01
CA ALA A 89 2.60 11.77 2.96
C ALA A 89 2.15 13.10 2.31
N ALA A 90 2.86 13.58 1.29
CA ALA A 90 2.52 14.77 0.51
C ALA A 90 1.25 14.62 -0.36
N MET A 91 0.83 13.39 -0.66
CA MET A 91 -0.40 13.08 -1.40
C MET A 91 -1.48 12.48 -0.50
N ALA A 92 -1.24 12.46 0.82
CA ALA A 92 -2.21 11.99 1.80
C ALA A 92 -3.36 12.99 1.89
N ASN A 93 -4.58 12.52 1.62
CA ASN A 93 -5.79 13.31 1.82
C ASN A 93 -6.60 12.63 2.92
N CYS A 94 -6.84 13.36 4.01
CA CYS A 94 -7.73 12.91 5.06
C CYS A 94 -9.19 13.29 4.77
N PRO A 95 -10.15 12.55 5.34
CA PRO A 95 -11.54 12.98 5.38
C PRO A 95 -11.69 14.38 5.99
N VAL A 96 -12.79 15.05 5.69
CA VAL A 96 -13.12 16.36 6.27
C VAL A 96 -13.08 16.28 7.80
N GLY A 97 -12.39 17.23 8.43
CA GLY A 97 -12.25 17.29 9.89
C GLY A 97 -11.12 16.42 10.47
N GLN A 98 -10.26 15.85 9.62
CA GLN A 98 -9.05 15.14 10.04
C GLN A 98 -7.81 15.74 9.39
N THR A 99 -6.68 15.59 10.08
CA THR A 99 -5.37 16.08 9.69
C THR A 99 -4.42 14.91 9.48
N VAL A 100 -3.55 15.01 8.48
CA VAL A 100 -2.51 14.01 8.23
C VAL A 100 -1.41 14.17 9.27
N CYS A 101 -1.29 13.21 10.17
CA CYS A 101 -0.25 13.17 11.20
C CYS A 101 0.72 12.01 10.96
N GLY A 102 1.98 12.20 11.33
CA GLY A 102 3.01 11.16 11.25
C GLY A 102 2.86 10.13 12.36
N ILE A 103 3.23 8.87 12.07
CA ILE A 103 3.20 7.79 13.06
C ILE A 103 4.61 7.55 13.60
N LEU A 104 4.82 7.81 14.88
CA LEU A 104 6.08 7.46 15.56
C LEU A 104 6.36 5.96 15.52
N GLY A 105 7.64 5.61 15.39
CA GLY A 105 8.10 4.21 15.40
C GLY A 105 7.74 3.40 14.16
N ARG A 106 7.16 4.01 13.12
CA ARG A 106 6.98 3.40 11.80
C ARG A 106 7.98 3.94 10.78
N ALA A 107 7.98 3.33 9.59
CA ALA A 107 8.85 3.75 8.49
C ALA A 107 8.65 5.24 8.15
N ALA A 108 9.71 5.90 7.71
CA ALA A 108 9.66 7.30 7.27
C ALA A 108 8.54 7.52 6.25
N GLY A 109 7.69 8.53 6.47
CA GLY A 109 6.52 8.81 5.63
C GLY A 109 5.29 7.97 5.94
N SER A 110 5.26 7.22 7.05
CA SER A 110 4.04 6.62 7.57
C SER A 110 3.18 7.68 8.24
N TRP A 111 1.92 7.76 7.82
CA TRP A 111 0.97 8.75 8.31
C TRP A 111 -0.38 8.09 8.63
N GLU A 112 -1.14 8.75 9.48
CA GLU A 112 -2.53 8.44 9.78
C GLU A 112 -3.38 9.71 9.78
N CYS A 113 -4.69 9.56 9.68
CA CYS A 113 -5.62 10.67 9.77
C CYS A 113 -6.15 10.78 11.20
N VAL A 114 -5.87 11.91 11.84
CA VAL A 114 -6.23 12.18 13.23
C VAL A 114 -7.18 13.37 13.29
N ASN A 115 -8.21 13.28 14.13
CA ASN A 115 -9.02 14.45 14.46
C ASN A 115 -8.37 15.22 15.61
N THR A 116 -7.56 16.22 15.27
CA THR A 116 -6.79 17.01 16.24
C THR A 116 -7.65 17.87 17.17
N GLN A 117 -8.97 17.91 16.95
CA GLN A 117 -9.91 18.64 17.81
C GLN A 117 -10.36 17.82 19.03
N SER A 118 -10.14 16.51 19.02
CA SER A 118 -10.62 15.58 20.04
C SER A 118 -9.62 14.49 20.44
N ASP A 119 -8.52 14.36 19.71
CA ASP A 119 -7.48 13.38 19.98
C ASP A 119 -6.57 13.83 21.14
N LEU A 120 -6.29 12.93 22.07
CA LEU A 120 -5.51 13.22 23.28
C LEU A 120 -4.02 13.42 22.98
N GLU A 121 -3.48 12.67 22.02
CA GLU A 121 -2.04 12.58 21.73
C GLU A 121 -1.62 13.57 20.63
N SER A 122 -2.60 14.19 19.98
CA SER A 122 -2.42 15.18 18.92
C SER A 122 -3.48 16.27 19.05
N CYS A 123 -3.62 16.81 20.26
CA CYS A 123 -4.60 17.84 20.54
C CYS A 123 -4.12 19.20 20.05
N GLY A 124 -4.92 19.87 19.22
CA GLY A 124 -4.60 21.18 18.64
C GLY A 124 -3.78 21.12 17.36
N GLY A 125 -3.17 19.98 17.06
CA GLY A 125 -2.34 19.77 15.87
C GLY A 125 -1.70 18.39 15.91
N CYS A 126 -0.89 18.05 14.92
CA CYS A 126 -0.16 16.78 14.95
C CYS A 126 1.03 16.88 15.90
N ALA A 127 1.17 15.95 16.85
CA ALA A 127 2.38 15.84 17.66
C ALA A 127 3.62 15.52 16.80
N ILE A 128 3.42 14.82 15.67
CA ILE A 128 4.46 14.54 14.67
C ILE A 128 3.88 14.85 13.29
N SER A 129 4.63 15.61 12.50
CA SER A 129 4.21 15.95 11.15
C SER A 129 4.24 14.74 10.21
N ALA A 130 3.49 14.81 9.11
CA ALA A 130 3.40 13.74 8.12
C ALA A 130 4.74 13.39 7.43
N THR A 131 5.70 14.32 7.43
CA THR A 131 7.07 14.13 6.94
C THR A 131 7.97 13.44 7.97
N ASN A 132 7.44 13.08 9.14
CA ASN A 132 8.19 12.59 10.31
C ASN A 132 9.30 13.55 10.76
N GLU A 133 9.20 14.81 10.36
CA GLU A 133 9.94 15.89 10.97
C GLU A 133 9.26 16.15 12.32
N ALA A 134 10.06 16.17 13.39
CA ALA A 134 9.66 16.82 14.62
C ALA A 134 9.56 18.31 14.31
N ASN A 135 8.45 18.72 13.70
CA ASN A 135 8.08 20.12 13.64
C ASN A 135 7.76 20.55 15.07
N ASP A 136 8.01 21.82 15.39
CA ASP A 136 7.63 22.47 16.65
C ASP A 136 6.09 22.44 16.78
N GLY A 137 5.55 21.27 17.09
CA GLY A 137 4.19 20.84 16.79
C GLY A 137 3.14 21.78 17.34
N GLU A 138 2.17 22.14 16.49
CA GLU A 138 0.94 22.81 16.93
C GLU A 138 0.10 21.90 17.85
N GLY A 139 0.41 20.60 17.88
CA GLY A 139 -0.25 19.60 18.71
C GLY A 139 0.51 19.23 19.96
N GLN A 140 -0.22 19.00 21.06
CA GLN A 140 0.34 18.44 22.29
C GLN A 140 -0.34 17.14 22.67
N ASP A 141 0.41 16.29 23.36
CA ASP A 141 -0.14 15.15 24.10
C ASP A 141 -0.64 15.63 25.47
N CYS A 142 -1.97 15.62 25.65
CA CYS A 142 -2.61 16.01 26.90
C CYS A 142 -2.32 15.03 28.05
N THR A 143 -1.99 13.77 27.76
CA THR A 143 -1.71 12.75 28.79
C THR A 143 -0.32 12.91 29.39
N ALA A 144 0.59 13.57 28.67
CA ALA A 144 1.92 13.94 29.16
C ALA A 144 1.92 15.14 30.13
N ILE A 145 0.76 15.78 30.39
CA ILE A 145 0.64 16.85 31.38
C ILE A 145 0.97 16.30 32.78
N GLU A 146 1.93 16.92 33.44
CA GLU A 146 2.35 16.50 34.78
C GLU A 146 1.20 16.60 35.79
N GLY A 147 1.05 15.57 36.64
CA GLY A 147 0.06 15.56 37.71
C GLY A 147 -1.37 15.33 37.23
N VAL A 148 -1.62 15.09 35.94
CA VAL A 148 -2.96 14.89 35.40
C VAL A 148 -3.51 13.50 35.75
N ALA A 149 -4.78 13.42 36.14
CA ALA A 149 -5.49 12.16 36.40
C ALA A 149 -6.67 11.93 35.44
N ASP A 150 -7.33 13.01 35.00
CA ASP A 150 -8.38 12.99 33.99
C ASP A 150 -8.27 14.23 33.12
N VAL A 151 -8.18 14.02 31.80
CA VAL A 151 -7.98 15.05 30.80
C VAL A 151 -8.69 14.66 29.51
N ALA A 152 -9.15 15.66 28.75
CA ALA A 152 -9.72 15.48 27.43
C ALA A 152 -9.18 16.52 26.47
N CYS A 153 -9.08 16.19 25.18
CA CYS A 153 -8.92 17.19 24.14
C CYS A 153 -10.31 17.70 23.72
N VAL A 154 -10.53 19.00 23.83
CA VAL A 154 -11.81 19.63 23.47
C VAL A 154 -11.53 20.86 22.61
N GLY A 155 -11.93 20.81 21.34
CA GLY A 155 -11.73 21.92 20.40
C GLY A 155 -10.26 22.27 20.20
N GLY A 156 -9.39 21.25 20.26
CA GLY A 156 -7.94 21.40 20.07
C GLY A 156 -7.21 21.96 21.30
N GLY A 157 -7.89 22.08 22.45
CA GLY A 157 -7.27 22.43 23.72
C GLY A 157 -7.35 21.29 24.73
N CYS A 158 -6.27 21.06 25.48
CA CYS A 158 -6.30 20.13 26.59
C CYS A 158 -7.09 20.72 27.76
N GLN A 159 -8.09 19.95 28.21
CA GLN A 159 -8.97 20.30 29.30
C GLN A 159 -8.84 19.28 30.43
N VAL A 160 -8.10 19.66 31.45
CA VAL A 160 -7.89 18.92 32.69
C VAL A 160 -9.14 18.99 33.55
N ARG A 161 -9.66 17.83 33.93
CA ARG A 161 -10.84 17.70 34.81
C ARG A 161 -10.47 17.27 36.22
N LYS A 162 -9.38 16.51 36.36
CA LYS A 162 -8.89 16.01 37.65
C LYS A 162 -7.37 15.89 37.64
N CYS A 163 -6.75 16.27 38.75
CA CYS A 163 -5.34 16.03 39.03
C CYS A 163 -5.14 14.87 40.01
N LEU A 164 -3.93 14.33 40.04
CA LEU A 164 -3.50 13.35 41.04
C LEU A 164 -3.42 13.98 42.43
N ASP A 165 -3.41 13.16 43.47
CA ASP A 165 -3.28 13.63 44.85
C ASP A 165 -2.00 14.46 45.05
N GLY A 166 -2.11 15.60 45.73
CA GLY A 166 -1.02 16.56 45.88
C GLY A 166 -0.87 17.52 44.71
N TYR A 167 -1.87 17.58 43.82
CA TYR A 167 -1.97 18.59 42.76
C TYR A 167 -3.40 19.15 42.68
N GLU A 168 -3.52 20.45 42.40
CA GLU A 168 -4.78 21.13 42.13
C GLU A 168 -4.91 21.52 40.65
N VAL A 169 -6.14 21.53 40.13
CA VAL A 169 -6.41 21.93 38.74
C VAL A 169 -6.16 23.45 38.58
N SER A 170 -5.45 23.83 37.53
CA SER A 170 -5.21 25.26 37.24
C SER A 170 -6.52 26.01 36.98
N PRO A 171 -6.59 27.34 37.23
CA PRO A 171 -7.78 28.13 36.91
C PRO A 171 -8.18 28.08 35.42
N GLY A 172 -7.23 27.77 34.53
CA GLY A 172 -7.44 27.61 33.09
C GLY A 172 -7.84 26.20 32.67
N ASN A 173 -7.93 25.24 33.60
CA ASN A 173 -8.19 23.82 33.34
C ASN A 173 -7.24 23.20 32.30
N ASN A 174 -5.97 23.61 32.27
CA ASN A 174 -5.02 23.19 31.23
C ASN A 174 -3.73 22.56 31.79
N TYR A 175 -3.52 22.59 33.11
CA TYR A 175 -2.43 21.90 33.79
C TYR A 175 -2.78 21.68 35.26
N CYS A 176 -1.95 20.90 35.95
CA CYS A 176 -2.04 20.66 37.38
C CYS A 176 -0.92 21.42 38.10
N ILE A 177 -1.26 22.06 39.22
CA ILE A 177 -0.33 22.80 40.07
C ILE A 177 -0.01 21.92 41.27
N PRO A 178 1.26 21.61 41.57
CA PRO A 178 1.58 20.85 42.77
C PRO A 178 1.16 21.65 44.01
N GLU A 179 0.43 21.00 44.92
CA GLU A 179 0.16 21.54 46.24
C GLU A 179 1.50 21.62 46.98
N GLU A 180 1.95 22.82 47.34
CA GLU A 180 3.08 22.94 48.26
C GLU A 180 2.68 22.22 49.56
N ARG A 181 3.49 21.24 49.99
CA ARG A 181 3.35 20.70 51.35
C ARG A 181 3.73 21.81 52.34
N GLU A 182 2.78 22.67 52.66
CA GLU A 182 2.90 23.77 53.64
C GLU A 182 3.14 23.30 55.08
N LYS A 183 3.50 22.04 55.33
CA LYS A 183 4.19 21.71 56.57
C LYS A 183 5.67 21.95 56.35
N GLY A 184 6.07 23.21 56.44
CA GLY A 184 7.46 23.58 56.62
C GLY A 184 8.09 22.70 57.70
N ILE A 185 9.37 22.37 57.54
CA ILE A 185 10.10 21.44 58.44
C ILE A 185 9.93 21.80 59.92
N PHE A 186 9.71 23.09 60.20
CA PHE A 186 9.46 23.63 61.53
C PHE A 186 8.06 23.29 62.09
N THR A 187 7.05 23.23 61.23
CA THR A 187 5.68 22.82 61.56
C THR A 187 5.64 21.31 61.81
N VAL A 188 6.33 20.53 60.97
CA VAL A 188 6.49 19.07 61.18
C VAL A 188 7.25 18.79 62.47
N ALA A 189 8.35 19.51 62.73
CA ALA A 189 9.13 19.37 63.97
C ALA A 189 8.31 19.76 65.20
N LYS A 190 7.48 20.81 65.13
CA LYS A 190 6.56 21.19 66.20
C LYS A 190 5.50 20.12 66.47
N ASP A 191 4.91 19.54 65.42
CA ASP A 191 3.91 18.47 65.56
C ASP A 191 4.53 17.21 66.20
N ILE A 192 5.75 16.85 65.83
CA ILE A 192 6.49 15.71 66.42
C ILE A 192 6.83 16.01 67.90
N ILE A 193 7.37 17.19 68.20
CA ILE A 193 7.70 17.57 69.58
C ILE A 193 6.44 17.62 70.46
N ALA A 194 5.32 18.11 69.94
CA ALA A 194 4.05 18.14 70.67
C ALA A 194 3.48 16.73 70.92
N ALA A 195 3.62 15.81 69.95
CA ALA A 195 3.18 14.42 70.09
C ALA A 195 4.05 13.61 71.07
N GLU A 196 5.33 13.93 71.17
CA GLU A 196 6.30 13.16 71.96
C GLU A 196 6.49 13.72 73.38
N PHE A 197 6.30 15.04 73.56
CA PHE A 197 6.50 15.71 74.85
C PHE A 197 5.26 16.38 75.44
N GLY A 198 4.11 16.33 74.76
CA GLY A 198 2.80 16.72 75.29
C GLY A 198 2.79 18.07 76.01
N ALA A 199 2.63 19.16 75.26
CA ALA A 199 2.26 20.45 75.83
C ALA A 199 0.75 20.62 75.87
#